data_AF-A0A530QHY6-F1
#
_entry.id   AF-A0A530QHY6-F1
#
_cell.length_a   1.000
_cell.length_b   1.000
_cell.length_c   1.000
_cell.angle_alpha   90.00
_cell.angle_beta   90.00
_cell.angle_gamma   90.00
#
_symmetry.space_group_name_H-M   'P 1'
#
loop_
_entity.id
_entity.type
_entity.pdbx_description
1 polymer ?
#
loop_
_entity_poly.entity_id
_entity_poly.type
_entity_poly.pdbx_seq_one_letter_code
_entity_poly.pdbx_strand_id
1 'polypeptide(L)' 'NRGGVDAAKDDFAFFSLAGQIEGDPASLKVEDFWDVSAIDRAVAKLGKK' A
#
# COMPACT_ATOMS: atom_id res chain seq x y z
N ASN A 1 -8.62 5.24 3.16
CA ASN A 1 -7.36 4.83 3.82
C ASN A 1 -6.41 6.00 3.96
N ARG A 2 -5.65 6.09 5.06
CA ARG A 2 -4.73 7.20 5.39
C ARG A 2 -3.36 7.07 4.68
N GLY A 3 -3.32 6.51 3.47
CA GLY A 3 -2.09 6.13 2.76
C GLY A 3 -1.27 5.04 3.47
N GLY A 4 -0.05 4.79 2.99
CA GLY A 4 0.88 3.80 3.57
C GLY A 4 0.65 2.37 3.09
N VAL A 5 1.31 1.42 3.75
CA VAL A 5 1.32 -0.02 3.37
C VAL A 5 -0.09 -0.59 3.23
N ASP A 6 -0.98 -0.31 4.17
CA ASP A 6 -2.33 -0.86 4.15
C ASP A 6 -3.15 -0.31 2.97
N ALA A 7 -2.99 0.97 2.64
CA ALA A 7 -3.64 1.56 1.48
C ALA A 7 -3.12 0.95 0.16
N ALA A 8 -1.81 0.75 0.04
CA ALA A 8 -1.21 0.14 -1.15
C ALA A 8 -1.62 -1.34 -1.33
N LYS A 9 -1.82 -2.08 -0.23
CA LYS A 9 -2.39 -3.45 -0.30
C LYS A 9 -3.82 -3.47 -0.82
N ASP A 10 -4.64 -2.52 -0.38
CA ASP A 10 -6.00 -2.38 -0.89
C ASP A 10 -5.99 -2.02 -2.38
N ASP A 11 -5.03 -1.21 -2.83
CA ASP A 11 -4.84 -0.90 -4.25
C ASP A 11 -4.44 -2.15 -5.06
N PHE A 12 -3.57 -3.03 -4.55
CA PHE A 12 -3.29 -4.31 -5.22
C PHE A 12 -4.55 -5.16 -5.39
N ALA A 13 -5.39 -5.26 -4.36
CA ALA A 13 -6.66 -5.98 -4.44
C ALA A 13 -7.60 -5.35 -5.47
N PHE A 14 -7.71 -4.03 -5.47
CA PHE A 14 -8.53 -3.27 -6.42
C PHE A 14 -8.06 -3.50 -7.87
N PHE A 15 -6.77 -3.35 -8.15
CA PHE A 15 -6.23 -3.50 -9.50
C PHE A 15 -6.26 -4.94 -10.00
N SER A 16 -6.18 -5.93 -9.10
CA SER A 16 -6.40 -7.34 -9.45
C SER A 16 -7.85 -7.59 -9.84
N LEU A 17 -8.81 -7.05 -9.07
CA LEU A 17 -10.23 -7.14 -9.40
C LEU A 17 -10.57 -6.42 -10.72
N ALA A 18 -9.87 -5.33 -11.02
CA ALA A 18 -10.00 -4.60 -12.28
C ALA A 18 -9.32 -5.31 -13.48
N GLY A 19 -8.62 -6.43 -13.24
CA GLY A 19 -7.92 -7.19 -14.28
C GLY A 19 -6.60 -6.58 -14.76
N GLN A 20 -6.04 -5.63 -14.00
CA GLN A 20 -4.77 -4.97 -14.35
C GLN A 20 -3.54 -5.67 -13.78
N ILE A 21 -3.73 -6.53 -12.76
CA ILE A 21 -2.68 -7.35 -12.17
C ILE A 21 -3.03 -8.82 -12.44
N GLU A 22 -2.07 -9.54 -13.05
CA GLU A 22 -2.16 -10.98 -13.25
C GLU A 22 -1.47 -11.73 -12.10
N GLY A 23 -2.02 -12.87 -11.69
CA GLY A 23 -1.48 -13.70 -10.60
C GLY A 23 -2.06 -13.35 -9.22
N ASP A 24 -1.38 -13.79 -8.15
CA ASP A 24 -1.82 -13.55 -6.77
C ASP A 24 -1.30 -12.20 -6.23
N PRO A 25 -2.17 -11.19 -6.01
CA PRO A 25 -1.74 -9.91 -5.45
C PRO A 25 -1.15 -10.02 -4.05
N ALA A 26 -1.48 -11.06 -3.28
CA ALA A 26 -0.91 -11.25 -1.95
C ALA A 26 0.60 -11.58 -1.98
N SER A 27 1.12 -11.98 -3.15
CA SER A 27 2.55 -12.21 -3.36
C SER A 27 3.35 -10.92 -3.61
N LEU A 28 2.68 -9.81 -3.93
CA LEU A 28 3.30 -8.53 -4.21
C LEU A 28 3.69 -7.81 -2.91
N LYS A 29 4.89 -7.22 -2.90
CA LYS A 29 5.37 -6.40 -1.79
C LYS A 29 5.18 -4.94 -2.13
N VAL A 30 4.61 -4.17 -1.21
CA VAL A 30 4.36 -2.73 -1.43
C VAL A 30 5.67 -2.01 -1.72
N GLU A 31 6.74 -2.39 -1.03
CA GLU A 31 8.06 -1.75 -1.10
C GLU A 31 8.74 -1.91 -2.47
N ASP A 32 8.30 -2.87 -3.28
CA ASP A 32 8.79 -3.06 -4.64
C ASP A 32 8.20 -2.01 -5.61
N PHE A 33 7.12 -1.32 -5.23
CA PHE A 33 6.37 -0.40 -6.11
C PHE A 33 6.16 1.01 -5.51
N TRP A 34 6.14 1.13 -4.18
CA TRP A 34 5.94 2.40 -3.47
C TRP A 34 6.95 2.59 -2.34
N ASP A 35 7.56 3.78 -2.29
CA ASP A 35 8.22 4.27 -1.09
C ASP A 35 7.19 4.96 -0.17
N VAL A 36 6.87 4.31 0.95
CA VAL A 36 5.94 4.81 1.98
C VAL A 36 6.65 5.50 3.14
N SER A 37 7.98 5.64 3.11
CA SER A 37 8.77 6.15 4.23
C SER A 37 8.39 7.58 4.63
N ALA A 38 7.94 8.40 3.68
CA ALA A 38 7.51 9.77 3.96
C ALA A 38 6.25 9.81 4.84
N ILE A 39 5.27 8.96 4.55
CA ILE A 39 4.03 8.92 5.34
C ILE A 39 4.25 8.22 6.68
N ASP A 40 5.12 7.21 6.74
CA ASP A 40 5.52 6.57 8.00
C ASP A 40 6.16 7.60 8.95
N ARG A 41 7.07 8.45 8.43
CA ARG A 41 7.65 9.56 9.20
C ARG A 41 6.60 10.56 9.67
N ALA A 42 5.63 10.89 8.81
CA ALA A 42 4.56 11.83 9.15
C ALA A 42 3.65 11.25 10.26
N VAL A 43 3.23 10.00 10.14
CA VAL A 43 2.40 9.31 11.14
C VAL A 43 3.14 9.17 12.47
N ALA A 44 4.43 8.84 12.45
CA ALA A 44 5.26 8.79 13.64
C ALA A 44 5.32 10.15 14.36
N LYS A 45 5.40 11.26 13.60
CA LYS A 45 5.46 12.62 14.15
C LYS A 45 4.12 13.10 14.71
N LEU A 46 3.01 12.76 14.06
CA LEU A 46 1.67 13.20 14.45
C LEU A 46 1.07 12.37 15.59
N GLY A 47 1.66 11.21 15.90
CA GLY A 47 1.10 10.22 16.80
C GLY A 47 0.03 9.37 16.10
N LYS A 48 0.04 8.05 16.34
CA LYS A 48 -1.07 7.19 15.94
C LYS A 48 -2.28 7.56 16.79
N LYS A 49 -3.28 8.19 16.19
CA LYS A 49 -4.58 8.48 16.81
C LYS A 49 -5.37 7.20 17.02
#